data_AF-A0A948CDM7-F1
#
_entry.id   AF-A0A948CDM7-F1
#
_cell.length_a   1.000
_cell.length_b   1.000
_cell.length_c   1.000
_cell.angle_alpha   90.00
_cell.angle_beta   90.00
_cell.angle_gamma   90.00
#
_symmetry.space_group_name_H-M   'P 1'
#
loop_
_entity.id
_entity.type
_entity.pdbx_description
1 polymer ?
#
loop_
_entity_poly.entity_id
_entity_poly.type
_entity_poly.pdbx_seq_one_letter_code
_entity_poly.pdbx_strand_id
1 'polypeptide(L)' 'MSESEQEHTEHQGSGIDDDQLPDDLVAGDDNPLAKGLDDGESAGDLLEEGKSADESQDPPSAAE' A
#
# COMPACT_ATOMS: atom_id res chain seq x y z
N MET A 1 16.65 -12.93 -17.81
CA MET A 1 15.17 -12.94 -17.90
C MET A 1 14.73 -11.64 -17.29
N SER A 2 14.34 -10.67 -18.13
CA SER A 2 13.86 -9.36 -17.72
C SER A 2 12.48 -9.54 -17.08
N GLU A 3 12.36 -9.20 -15.82
CA GLU A 3 11.08 -9.22 -15.12
C GLU A 3 10.40 -7.86 -15.35
N SER A 4 9.30 -7.90 -16.08
CA SER A 4 8.16 -6.98 -15.95
C SER A 4 8.46 -5.48 -16.09
N GLU A 5 8.77 -5.05 -17.31
CA GLU A 5 8.33 -3.74 -17.79
C GLU A 5 6.79 -3.78 -17.86
N GLN A 6 6.12 -3.60 -16.72
CA GLN A 6 4.69 -3.36 -16.69
C GLN A 6 4.44 -2.03 -17.37
N GLU A 7 4.02 -2.16 -18.63
CA GLU A 7 3.28 -1.24 -19.45
C GLU A 7 2.33 -0.36 -18.60
N HIS A 8 2.84 0.73 -18.05
CA HIS A 8 2.06 1.80 -17.44
C HIS A 8 1.51 2.70 -18.55
N THR A 9 0.79 2.10 -19.51
CA THR A 9 0.32 2.78 -20.72
C THR A 9 -1.20 2.86 -20.82
N GLU A 10 -1.92 2.79 -19.70
CA GLU A 10 -3.39 2.84 -19.70
C GLU A 10 -4.03 3.81 -18.67
N HIS A 11 -3.31 4.85 -18.25
CA HIS A 11 -3.92 6.04 -17.62
C HIS A 11 -3.56 7.33 -18.35
N GLN A 12 -3.79 7.37 -19.66
CA GLN A 12 -3.82 8.62 -20.41
C GLN A 12 -5.11 9.40 -20.08
N GLY A 13 -5.28 9.94 -18.87
CA GLY A 13 -6.35 10.93 -18.66
C GLY A 13 -6.82 11.36 -17.26
N SER A 14 -6.64 10.61 -16.16
CA SER A 14 -7.05 11.10 -14.82
C SER A 14 -6.47 10.22 -13.70
N GLY A 15 -5.17 10.30 -13.49
CA GLY A 15 -4.64 10.16 -12.13
C GLY A 15 -4.67 11.55 -11.49
N ILE A 16 -5.04 11.64 -10.21
CA ILE A 16 -4.84 12.86 -9.44
C ILE A 16 -3.49 12.78 -8.75
N ASP A 17 -2.80 13.92 -8.63
CA ASP A 17 -1.55 13.98 -7.86
C ASP A 17 -1.83 13.75 -6.37
N ASP A 18 -0.82 13.33 -5.59
CA ASP A 18 -0.96 13.11 -4.15
C ASP A 18 -1.47 14.36 -3.40
N ASP A 19 -1.07 15.55 -3.87
CA ASP A 19 -1.52 16.85 -3.36
C ASP A 19 -3.00 17.15 -3.66
N GLN A 20 -3.62 16.36 -4.53
CA GLN A 20 -5.03 16.47 -4.91
C GLN A 20 -5.90 15.37 -4.29
N LEU A 21 -5.31 14.47 -3.50
CA LEU A 21 -6.05 13.49 -2.72
C LEU A 21 -6.94 14.21 -1.69
N PRO A 22 -8.15 13.69 -1.43
CA PRO A 22 -8.98 14.21 -0.34
C PRO A 22 -8.31 13.92 1.02
N ASP A 23 -8.60 14.77 2.01
CA ASP A 23 -7.92 14.77 3.31
C ASP A 23 -7.99 13.43 4.06
N ASP A 24 -9.00 12.61 3.78
CA ASP A 24 -9.20 11.27 4.35
C ASP A 24 -8.32 10.19 3.72
N LEU A 25 -7.80 10.43 2.51
CA LEU A 25 -6.92 9.52 1.78
C LEU A 25 -5.46 10.00 1.77
N VAL A 26 -5.20 11.23 2.19
CA VAL A 26 -3.82 11.66 2.48
C VAL A 26 -3.31 10.81 3.64
N ALA A 27 -2.14 10.21 3.46
CA ALA A 27 -1.49 9.42 4.51
C ALA A 27 -1.21 10.31 5.73
N GLY A 28 -2.11 10.26 6.72
CA GLY A 28 -1.94 10.92 8.00
C GLY A 28 -1.01 10.15 8.94
N ASP A 29 -0.82 10.68 10.16
CA ASP A 29 -0.01 10.06 11.21
C ASP A 29 -0.49 8.65 11.63
N ASP A 30 -1.74 8.29 11.30
CA ASP A 30 -2.31 6.97 11.54
C ASP A 30 -1.89 5.92 10.50
N ASN A 31 -1.26 6.31 9.39
CA ASN A 31 -0.67 5.36 8.45
C ASN A 31 0.70 4.89 8.98
N PRO A 32 0.84 3.63 9.43
CA PRO A 32 2.07 3.15 10.05
C PRO A 32 3.29 3.19 9.13
N LEU A 33 3.08 3.23 7.80
CA LEU A 33 4.14 3.33 6.81
C LEU A 33 4.57 4.79 6.53
N ALA A 34 3.84 5.79 6.99
CA ALA A 34 4.16 7.20 6.77
C ALA A 34 5.46 7.62 7.49
N LYS A 35 5.77 6.99 8.64
CA LYS A 35 7.03 7.22 9.38
C LYS A 35 8.27 6.60 8.71
N GLY A 36 8.08 5.77 7.68
CA GLY A 36 9.15 4.96 7.08
C GLY A 36 9.48 3.70 7.89
N LEU A 37 10.38 2.88 7.33
CA LEU A 37 10.88 1.67 7.97
C LEU A 37 11.98 2.00 8.98
N ASP A 38 12.12 1.19 10.03
CA ASP A 38 13.20 1.35 10.99
C ASP A 38 14.56 0.95 10.36
N ASP A 39 15.66 1.46 10.94
CA ASP A 39 17.00 1.22 10.40
C ASP A 39 17.35 -0.28 10.40
N GLY A 40 17.62 -0.82 9.21
CA GLY A 40 17.94 -2.24 9.01
C GLY A 40 16.74 -3.10 8.61
N GLU A 41 15.54 -2.54 8.58
CA GLU A 41 14.35 -3.15 7.97
C GLU A 41 14.23 -2.71 6.51
N SER A 42 13.79 -3.63 5.65
CA SER A 42 13.57 -3.40 4.24
C SER A 42 12.14 -3.75 3.83
N ALA A 43 11.72 -3.24 2.68
CA ALA A 43 10.43 -3.63 2.11
C ALA A 43 10.35 -5.15 1.85
N GLY A 44 11.48 -5.82 1.61
CA GLY A 44 11.53 -7.27 1.42
C GLY A 44 11.07 -8.02 2.66
N ASP A 45 11.50 -7.58 3.84
CA ASP A 45 11.13 -8.21 5.11
C ASP A 45 9.61 -8.15 5.34
N LEU A 46 8.99 -7.01 5.00
CA LEU A 46 7.53 -6.85 5.07
C LEU A 46 6.76 -7.68 4.04
N LEU A 47 7.36 -7.99 2.90
CA LEU A 47 6.72 -8.80 1.86
C LEU A 47 6.85 -10.30 2.16
N GLU A 48 7.95 -10.71 2.81
CA GLU A 48 8.21 -12.09 3.20
C GLU A 48 7.50 -12.50 4.49
N GLU A 49 7.51 -11.62 5.51
CA GLU A 49 6.85 -11.84 6.82
C GLU A 49 5.47 -11.15 6.89
N GLY A 50 5.03 -10.55 5.78
CA GLY A 50 3.77 -9.85 5.69
C GLY A 50 2.55 -10.72 5.91
N LYS A 51 1.40 -10.04 6.07
CA LYS A 51 0.11 -10.68 6.24
C LYS A 51 -0.18 -11.64 5.08
N SER A 52 -0.39 -12.91 5.39
CA SER A 52 -0.64 -13.92 4.36
C SER A 52 -1.98 -13.67 3.68
N ALA A 53 -2.12 -14.10 2.42
CA ALA A 53 -3.37 -13.94 1.68
C ALA A 53 -4.60 -14.54 2.39
N ASP A 54 -4.41 -15.63 3.12
CA ASP A 54 -5.45 -16.28 3.93
C ASP A 54 -5.89 -15.41 5.13
N GLU A 55 -4.95 -14.67 5.73
CA GLU A 55 -5.18 -13.80 6.88
C GLU A 55 -5.80 -12.46 6.48
N SER A 56 -5.64 -12.04 5.21
CA SER A 56 -6.18 -10.79 4.67
C SER A 56 -7.72 -10.75 4.59
N GLN A 57 -8.39 -11.86 4.87
CA GLN A 57 -9.82 -11.85 5.13
C GLN A 57 -10.05 -11.13 6.47
N ASP A 58 -10.56 -9.90 6.42
CA ASP A 58 -11.05 -9.21 7.61
C ASP A 58 -12.04 -10.15 8.33
N PRO A 59 -11.92 -10.40 9.65
CA PRO A 59 -12.96 -11.14 10.36
C PRO A 59 -14.29 -10.45 10.08
N PRO A 60 -15.39 -11.18 9.81
CA PRO A 60 -16.67 -10.53 9.60
C PRO A 60 -16.91 -9.64 10.81
N SER A 61 -16.88 -8.32 10.59
CA SER A 61 -17.17 -7.32 11.60
C SER A 61 -18.41 -7.81 12.32
N ALA A 62 -18.24 -8.18 13.59
CA ALA A 62 -19.31 -8.70 14.41
C ALA A 62 -20.31 -7.55 14.55
N ALA A 63 -21.27 -7.52 13.64
CA ALA A 63 -22.43 -6.65 13.70
C ALA A 63 -23.25 -7.12 14.91
N GLU A 64 -23.17 -6.32 15.97
CA GLU A 64 -24.08 -6.32 17.12
C GLU A 64 -25.51 -5.97 16.68
#